data_AF-B3DXL9-F1
#
_entry.id   AF-B3DXL9-F1
#
_cell.length_a   1.000
_cell.length_b   1.000
_cell.length_c   1.000
_cell.angle_alpha   90.00
_cell.angle_beta   90.00
_cell.angle_gamma   90.00
#
_symmetry.space_group_name_H-M   'P 1'
#
loop_
_entity.id
_entity.type
_entity.pdbx_description
1 polymer ?
#
loop_
_entity_poly.entity_id
_entity_poly.type
_entity_poly.pdbx_seq_one_letter_code
_entity_poly.pdbx_strand_id
1 'polypeptide(L)'
;MNAPIGRCRICGKERKLSFEHVPPKSAFNCDPILKIKLEELLRTQFGKIGKDEKKDGFGVYTLCEKCNNNTGSWYGSHYVKFVKQAMEVLDNTKGKIQWGQRIPASFRFKPLPVFKQIITMFFSLNDPGFRDRHDYLVKFVLARNKRGLPDNIRLFASYTVGPLYRLSGEQGCIIYDTRKRCFSIQSELCYPPFGFLLKTDGSIPDPEYPMFEITRFADYDYNIELSDILRLPVYPVYTPYAGDFSSWEELQKRAFRNLFSYPATFC
;
A
#
# COMPACT_ATOMS: atom_id res chain seq x y z
N MET A 1 -14.73 19.04 13.63
CA MET A 1 -15.52 17.81 13.85
C MET A 1 -15.01 17.15 15.13
N ASN A 2 -15.89 16.68 16.01
CA ASN A 2 -15.46 15.91 17.18
C ASN A 2 -14.93 14.56 16.73
N ALA A 3 -13.76 14.16 17.23
CA ALA A 3 -13.16 12.88 16.86
C ALA A 3 -14.04 11.72 17.35
N PRO A 4 -14.32 10.71 16.50
CA PRO A 4 -15.25 9.64 16.83
C PRO A 4 -14.71 8.71 17.92
N ILE A 5 -15.62 8.09 18.68
CA ILE A 5 -15.29 6.94 19.53
C ILE A 5 -15.32 5.69 18.66
N GLY A 6 -14.31 4.83 18.81
CA GLY A 6 -14.33 3.52 18.18
C GLY A 6 -13.15 2.65 18.61
N ARG A 7 -13.10 1.45 18.05
CA ARG A 7 -12.04 0.48 18.29
C ARG A 7 -10.73 0.93 17.64
N CYS A 8 -9.70 1.17 18.46
CA CYS A 8 -8.37 1.42 17.90
C CYS A 8 -7.87 0.21 17.12
N ARG A 9 -7.50 0.42 15.85
CA ARG A 9 -7.08 -0.67 14.95
C ARG A 9 -5.75 -1.34 15.33
N ILE A 10 -4.94 -0.76 16.23
CA ILE A 10 -3.74 -1.41 16.77
C ILE A 10 -4.01 -2.01 18.15
N CYS A 11 -4.39 -1.21 19.16
CA CYS A 11 -4.51 -1.71 20.54
C CYS A 11 -5.89 -2.30 20.90
N GLY A 12 -6.92 -2.09 20.08
CA GLY A 12 -8.22 -2.76 20.20
C GLY A 12 -9.15 -2.22 21.27
N LYS A 13 -8.69 -1.21 22.02
CA LYS A 13 -9.48 -0.54 23.06
C LYS A 13 -10.44 0.45 22.42
N GLU A 14 -11.71 0.40 22.82
CA GLU A 14 -12.74 1.39 22.51
C GLU A 14 -12.42 2.73 23.20
N ARG A 15 -12.20 3.78 22.40
CA ARG A 15 -12.00 5.15 22.90
C ARG A 15 -12.04 6.17 21.77
N LYS A 16 -11.82 7.44 22.09
CA LYS A 16 -11.63 8.51 21.10
C LYS A 16 -10.48 8.19 20.15
N LEU A 17 -10.78 8.17 18.85
CA LEU A 17 -9.80 8.00 17.80
C LEU A 17 -9.16 9.35 17.46
N SER A 18 -7.89 9.32 17.07
CA SER A 18 -7.14 10.47 16.57
C SER A 18 -7.12 10.46 15.04
N PHE A 19 -7.12 11.65 14.43
CA PHE A 19 -6.90 11.78 13.00
C PHE A 19 -5.44 11.50 12.66
N GLU A 20 -5.20 10.78 11.57
CA GLU A 20 -3.87 10.61 11.00
C GLU A 20 -3.93 10.59 9.47
N HIS A 21 -2.82 10.96 8.85
CA HIS A 21 -2.61 10.82 7.41
C HIS A 21 -1.99 9.46 7.09
N VAL A 22 -2.48 8.79 6.06
CA VAL A 22 -1.97 7.49 5.59
C VAL A 22 -1.73 7.54 4.08
N PRO A 23 -0.49 7.68 3.58
CA PRO A 23 0.78 7.85 4.32
C PRO A 23 0.88 9.16 5.13
N PRO A 24 1.91 9.36 5.99
CA PRO A 24 2.09 10.63 6.72
C PRO A 24 2.11 11.85 5.80
N LYS A 25 1.60 13.01 6.27
CA LYS A 25 1.57 14.26 5.48
C LYS A 25 2.94 14.65 4.94
N SER A 26 3.98 14.51 5.76
CA SER A 26 5.38 14.79 5.39
C SER A 26 6.00 13.78 4.40
N ALA A 27 5.28 12.72 4.06
CA ALA A 27 5.59 11.75 3.01
C ALA A 27 4.74 12.03 1.76
N PHE A 28 4.61 13.32 1.39
CA PHE A 28 3.92 13.81 0.19
C PHE A 28 2.40 13.55 0.16
N ASN A 29 1.79 13.25 1.31
CA ASN A 29 0.34 13.15 1.46
C ASN A 29 -0.26 14.48 1.91
N CYS A 30 -0.04 15.53 1.12
CA CYS A 30 -0.50 16.89 1.42
C CYS A 30 -1.35 17.51 0.31
N ASP A 31 -1.39 16.91 -0.87
CA ASP A 31 -2.10 17.46 -2.02
C ASP A 31 -3.59 17.10 -1.97
N PRO A 32 -4.46 17.92 -2.57
CA PRO A 32 -5.88 17.58 -2.69
C PRO A 32 -6.08 16.28 -3.46
N ILE A 33 -6.89 15.38 -2.91
CA ILE A 33 -7.27 14.12 -3.57
C ILE A 33 -8.78 13.99 -3.71
N LEU A 34 -9.21 13.32 -4.77
CA LEU A 34 -10.58 12.88 -4.94
C LEU A 34 -10.69 11.43 -4.44
N LYS A 35 -11.37 11.23 -3.31
CA LYS A 35 -11.62 9.89 -2.78
C LYS A 35 -12.84 9.28 -3.47
N ILE A 36 -12.64 8.09 -4.02
CA ILE A 36 -13.70 7.31 -4.68
C ILE A 36 -13.71 5.92 -4.06
N LYS A 37 -14.87 5.44 -3.60
CA LYS A 37 -15.00 4.04 -3.18
C LYS A 37 -15.23 3.16 -4.40
N LEU A 38 -14.57 2.01 -4.47
CA LEU A 38 -14.73 1.07 -5.57
C LEU A 38 -16.20 0.65 -5.76
N GLU A 39 -16.94 0.43 -4.66
CA GLU A 39 -18.37 0.10 -4.69
C GLU A 39 -19.21 1.17 -5.39
N GLU A 40 -18.90 2.45 -5.16
CA GLU A 40 -19.58 3.59 -5.79
C GLU A 40 -19.23 3.69 -7.28
N LEU A 41 -17.96 3.45 -7.62
CA LEU A 41 -17.48 3.40 -8.99
C LEU A 41 -18.19 2.30 -9.82
N LEU A 42 -18.32 1.10 -9.24
CA LEU A 42 -18.98 -0.04 -9.89
C LEU A 42 -20.49 0.18 -10.09
N ARG A 43 -21.16 0.86 -9.16
CA ARG A 43 -22.61 1.13 -9.24
C ARG A 43 -22.97 2.18 -10.28
N THR A 44 -22.09 3.14 -10.56
CA THR A 44 -22.43 4.35 -11.33
C THR A 44 -22.09 4.28 -12.81
N GLN A 45 -21.71 3.09 -13.33
CA GLN A 45 -21.23 2.89 -14.71
C GLN A 45 -20.23 3.97 -15.13
N PHE A 46 -19.26 4.29 -14.26
CA PHE A 46 -18.23 5.32 -14.47
C PHE A 46 -18.72 6.78 -14.64
N GLY A 47 -20.02 7.07 -14.57
CA GLY A 47 -20.58 8.35 -15.05
C GLY A 47 -20.95 9.39 -14.00
N LYS A 48 -21.28 9.00 -12.76
CA LYS A 48 -21.70 9.94 -11.68
C LYS A 48 -21.10 9.56 -10.33
N ILE A 49 -19.79 9.75 -10.21
CA ILE A 49 -19.07 9.51 -8.97
C ILE A 49 -19.25 10.72 -8.06
N GLY A 50 -19.70 10.49 -6.82
CA GLY A 50 -19.78 11.55 -5.81
C GLY A 50 -18.40 12.13 -5.52
N LYS A 51 -18.30 13.46 -5.39
CA LYS A 51 -17.03 14.12 -5.08
C LYS A 51 -16.76 14.11 -3.58
N ASP A 52 -15.99 13.14 -3.08
CA ASP A 52 -15.40 13.22 -1.73
C ASP A 52 -13.98 13.79 -1.82
N GLU A 53 -13.87 15.11 -1.95
CA GLU A 53 -12.59 15.82 -2.01
C GLU A 53 -11.96 15.94 -0.61
N LYS A 54 -10.68 15.55 -0.49
CA LYS A 54 -9.85 15.79 0.70
C LYS A 54 -8.79 16.82 0.37
N LYS A 55 -8.82 17.99 1.00
CA LYS A 55 -7.94 19.13 0.68
C LYS A 55 -6.49 18.96 1.12
N ASP A 56 -6.25 18.13 2.14
CA ASP A 56 -4.96 17.99 2.81
C ASP A 56 -4.31 16.61 2.60
N GLY A 57 -4.72 15.88 1.56
CA GLY A 57 -4.38 14.48 1.37
C GLY A 57 -5.30 13.51 2.12
N PHE A 58 -5.01 12.21 2.03
CA PHE A 58 -5.80 11.16 2.65
C PHE A 58 -5.56 11.10 4.16
N GLY A 59 -6.63 11.10 4.95
CA GLY A 59 -6.53 10.85 6.38
C GLY A 59 -7.78 10.17 6.94
N VAL A 60 -7.61 9.52 8.08
CA VAL A 60 -8.62 8.64 8.70
C VAL A 60 -8.58 8.71 10.23
N TYR A 61 -9.69 8.33 10.87
CA TYR A 61 -9.79 8.14 12.32
C TYR A 61 -9.81 6.65 12.62
N THR A 62 -8.65 6.07 12.93
CA THR A 62 -8.47 4.60 13.06
C THR A 62 -7.68 4.19 14.29
N LEU A 63 -6.76 5.05 14.74
CA LEU A 63 -5.92 4.78 15.90
C LEU A 63 -6.33 5.66 17.07
N CYS A 64 -6.14 5.17 18.29
CA CYS A 64 -6.21 6.04 19.46
C CYS A 64 -4.94 6.89 19.56
N GLU A 65 -5.04 8.03 20.23
CA GLU A 65 -3.95 8.99 20.39
C GLU A 65 -2.64 8.34 20.88
N LYS A 66 -2.72 7.47 21.91
CA LYS A 66 -1.54 6.77 22.42
C LYS A 66 -0.83 5.93 21.35
N CYS A 67 -1.58 5.17 20.56
CA CYS A 67 -0.99 4.35 19.50
C CYS A 67 -0.40 5.21 18.41
N ASN A 68 -1.16 6.19 17.93
CA ASN A 68 -0.74 7.11 16.87
C ASN A 68 0.54 7.87 17.26
N ASN A 69 0.58 8.48 18.45
CA ASN A 69 1.74 9.22 18.94
C ASN A 69 2.98 8.31 19.10
N ASN A 70 2.79 7.10 19.64
CA ASN A 70 3.89 6.16 19.81
C ASN A 70 4.45 5.73 18.45
N THR A 71 3.62 5.21 17.53
CA THR A 71 4.10 4.73 16.23
C THR A 71 4.65 5.87 15.38
N GLY A 72 4.02 7.05 15.42
CA GLY A 72 4.49 8.25 14.73
C GLY A 72 5.86 8.72 15.23
N SER A 73 6.07 8.76 16.55
CA SER A 73 7.35 9.19 17.14
C SER A 73 8.46 8.13 16.98
N TRP A 74 8.13 6.84 17.02
CA TRP A 74 9.10 5.77 16.86
C TRP A 74 9.50 5.56 15.40
N TYR A 75 8.54 5.52 14.49
CA TYR A 75 8.77 4.99 13.14
C TYR A 75 8.60 6.04 12.03
N GLY A 76 7.70 7.01 12.23
CA GLY A 76 7.26 7.94 11.20
C GLY A 76 8.39 8.73 10.55
N SER A 77 9.29 9.31 11.34
CA SER A 77 10.41 10.10 10.81
C SER A 77 11.39 9.27 9.97
N HIS A 78 11.58 7.99 10.29
CA HIS A 78 12.45 7.09 9.53
C HIS A 78 11.82 6.73 8.18
N TYR A 79 10.53 6.44 8.17
CA TYR A 79 9.77 6.23 6.93
C TYR A 79 9.75 7.46 6.02
N VAL A 80 9.55 8.67 6.58
CA VAL A 80 9.58 9.91 5.80
C VAL A 80 10.94 10.10 5.11
N LYS A 81 12.05 9.84 5.81
CA LYS A 81 13.40 9.91 5.20
C LYS A 81 13.59 8.87 4.08
N PHE A 82 13.02 7.69 4.25
CA PHE A 82 13.06 6.64 3.22
C PHE A 82 12.25 7.02 1.97
N VAL A 83 11.06 7.57 2.16
CA VAL A 83 10.18 8.07 1.09
C VAL A 83 10.80 9.22 0.31
N LYS A 84 11.43 10.19 0.99
CA LYS A 84 12.08 11.32 0.31
C LYS A 84 13.19 10.88 -0.66
N GLN A 85 14.01 9.92 -0.25
CA GLN A 85 15.03 9.33 -1.14
C GLN A 85 14.41 8.67 -2.37
N ALA A 86 13.29 7.95 -2.21
CA ALA A 86 12.59 7.34 -3.33
C ALA A 86 11.96 8.36 -4.30
N MET A 87 11.43 9.47 -3.79
CA MET A 87 10.98 10.58 -4.64
C MET A 87 12.15 11.18 -5.43
N GLU A 88 13.29 11.44 -4.78
CA GLU A 88 14.50 11.93 -5.47
C GLU A 88 14.95 10.97 -6.58
N VAL A 89 14.89 9.66 -6.34
CA VAL A 89 15.18 8.65 -7.37
C VAL A 89 14.25 8.79 -8.56
N LEU A 90 12.94 8.93 -8.33
CA LEU A 90 11.94 9.08 -9.40
C LEU A 90 12.09 10.42 -10.14
N ASP A 91 12.32 11.52 -9.43
CA ASP A 91 12.54 12.84 -10.04
C ASP A 91 13.76 12.84 -10.96
N ASN A 92 14.82 12.15 -10.57
CA ASN A 92 16.05 12.02 -11.38
C ASN A 92 15.84 11.22 -12.68
N THR A 93 14.77 10.43 -12.79
CA THR A 93 14.42 9.77 -14.06
C THR A 93 13.88 10.76 -15.09
N LYS A 94 13.47 11.97 -14.67
CA LYS A 94 12.85 13.01 -15.52
C LYS A 94 11.66 12.48 -16.33
N GLY A 95 10.87 11.60 -15.72
CA GLY A 95 9.73 10.94 -16.35
C GLY A 95 10.09 9.84 -17.37
N LYS A 96 11.38 9.53 -17.57
CA LYS A 96 11.85 8.49 -18.49
C LYS A 96 11.89 7.14 -17.79
N ILE A 97 10.70 6.66 -17.44
CA ILE A 97 10.48 5.38 -16.77
C ILE A 97 9.67 4.45 -17.67
N GLN A 98 10.05 3.18 -17.67
CA GLN A 98 9.30 2.14 -18.37
C GLN A 98 8.58 1.24 -17.37
N TRP A 99 7.43 0.72 -17.77
CA TRP A 99 6.70 -0.26 -16.99
C TRP A 99 7.58 -1.48 -16.68
N GLY A 100 7.60 -1.92 -15.43
CA GLY A 100 8.41 -3.07 -14.98
C GLY A 100 9.91 -2.80 -14.90
N GLN A 101 10.39 -1.60 -15.29
CA GLN A 101 11.79 -1.23 -15.18
C GLN A 101 12.25 -1.33 -13.73
N ARG A 102 13.34 -2.05 -13.49
CA ARG A 102 13.99 -2.10 -12.18
C ARG A 102 15.01 -0.98 -12.06
N ILE A 103 14.77 -0.06 -11.13
CA ILE A 103 15.68 1.06 -10.87
C ILE A 103 16.54 0.70 -9.66
N PRO A 104 17.85 0.41 -9.84
CA PRO A 104 18.78 0.31 -8.72
C PRO A 104 19.02 1.70 -8.14
N ALA A 105 18.79 1.88 -6.85
CA ALA A 105 19.09 3.12 -6.15
C ALA A 105 19.67 2.87 -4.77
N SER A 106 20.60 3.72 -4.36
CA SER A 106 21.20 3.69 -3.02
C SER A 106 20.26 4.33 -2.02
N PHE A 107 19.97 3.62 -0.94
CA PHE A 107 19.17 4.12 0.18
C PHE A 107 19.99 4.06 1.46
N ARG A 108 19.92 5.13 2.25
CA ARG A 108 20.37 5.16 3.64
C ARG A 108 19.17 5.20 4.58
N PHE A 109 18.92 4.13 5.32
CA PHE A 109 17.68 3.97 6.09
C PHE A 109 17.81 3.00 7.26
N LYS A 110 16.88 3.10 8.23
CA LYS A 110 16.73 2.11 9.30
C LYS A 110 15.64 1.11 8.93
N PRO A 111 15.97 -0.16 8.60
CA PRO A 111 14.99 -1.10 8.03
C PRO A 111 13.81 -1.37 8.96
N LEU A 112 14.07 -1.69 10.22
CA LEU A 112 13.01 -2.08 11.16
C LEU A 112 11.99 -0.95 11.41
N PRO A 113 12.40 0.30 11.71
CA PRO A 113 11.46 1.41 11.82
C PRO A 113 10.67 1.68 10.53
N VAL A 114 11.30 1.63 9.36
CA VAL A 114 10.61 1.81 8.06
C VAL A 114 9.54 0.75 7.88
N PHE A 115 9.89 -0.52 8.10
CA PHE A 115 8.97 -1.64 8.00
C PHE A 115 7.80 -1.50 8.99
N LYS A 116 8.07 -1.14 10.24
CA LYS A 116 7.03 -0.95 11.27
C LYS A 116 6.08 0.19 10.96
N GLN A 117 6.56 1.28 10.35
CA GLN A 117 5.66 2.33 9.87
C GLN A 117 4.74 1.81 8.78
N ILE A 118 5.25 1.00 7.83
CA ILE A 118 4.43 0.42 6.76
C ILE A 118 3.34 -0.48 7.34
N ILE A 119 3.67 -1.36 8.30
CA ILE A 119 2.67 -2.19 8.99
C ILE A 119 1.66 -1.34 9.77
N THR A 120 2.09 -0.23 10.40
CA THR A 120 1.19 0.71 11.09
C THR A 120 0.17 1.30 10.11
N MET A 121 0.60 1.68 8.90
CA MET A 121 -0.31 2.15 7.85
C MET A 121 -1.30 1.07 7.43
N PHE A 122 -0.85 -0.19 7.29
CA PHE A 122 -1.76 -1.30 6.98
C PHE A 122 -2.83 -1.52 8.05
N PHE A 123 -2.55 -1.32 9.34
CA PHE A 123 -3.59 -1.33 10.37
C PHE A 123 -4.67 -0.26 10.12
N SER A 124 -4.27 0.92 9.64
CA SER A 124 -5.20 2.03 9.35
C SER A 124 -5.93 1.90 8.02
N LEU A 125 -5.47 1.04 7.11
CA LEU A 125 -6.20 0.69 5.89
C LEU A 125 -7.21 -0.44 6.11
N ASN A 126 -6.88 -1.37 6.99
CA ASN A 126 -7.65 -2.58 7.25
C ASN A 126 -8.81 -2.41 8.24
N ASP A 127 -9.81 -3.28 8.19
CA ASP A 127 -10.91 -3.26 9.16
C ASP A 127 -10.43 -3.61 10.60
N PRO A 128 -11.21 -3.27 11.65
CA PRO A 128 -10.85 -3.60 13.03
C PRO A 128 -10.63 -5.10 13.31
N GLY A 129 -11.13 -6.02 12.50
CA GLY A 129 -10.88 -7.45 12.62
C GLY A 129 -9.48 -7.87 12.17
N PHE A 130 -8.77 -7.06 11.38
CA PHE A 130 -7.40 -7.36 10.95
C PHE A 130 -6.43 -7.55 12.13
N ARG A 131 -6.55 -6.72 13.18
CA ARG A 131 -5.78 -6.91 14.42
C ARG A 131 -6.11 -8.18 15.18
N ASP A 132 -7.32 -8.70 15.04
CA ASP A 132 -7.76 -9.91 15.72
C ASP A 132 -7.23 -11.14 14.97
N ARG A 133 -7.17 -11.08 13.64
CA ARG A 133 -6.53 -12.09 12.78
C ARG A 133 -5.00 -12.08 12.90
N HIS A 134 -4.40 -10.91 13.15
CA HIS A 134 -2.95 -10.71 13.13
C HIS A 134 -2.38 -10.16 14.45
N ASP A 135 -2.61 -10.86 15.57
CA ASP A 135 -2.12 -10.43 16.89
C ASP A 135 -0.60 -10.20 16.91
N TYR A 136 0.12 -10.99 16.13
CA TYR A 136 1.58 -10.90 16.04
C TYR A 136 1.99 -9.51 15.54
N LEU A 137 1.33 -9.01 14.49
CA LEU A 137 1.60 -7.68 13.94
C LEU A 137 1.28 -6.58 14.95
N VAL A 138 0.26 -6.76 15.79
CA VAL A 138 -0.07 -5.84 16.88
C VAL A 138 1.11 -5.77 17.87
N LYS A 139 1.59 -6.93 18.33
CA LYS A 139 2.75 -7.00 19.23
C LYS A 139 4.00 -6.41 18.57
N PHE A 140 4.21 -6.69 17.27
CA PHE A 140 5.34 -6.21 16.49
C PHE A 140 5.41 -4.69 16.40
N VAL A 141 4.30 -4.01 16.11
CA VAL A 141 4.28 -2.54 16.03
C VAL A 141 4.26 -1.86 17.41
N LEU A 142 3.66 -2.48 18.43
CA LEU A 142 3.61 -1.91 19.78
C LEU A 142 4.90 -2.08 20.58
N ALA A 143 5.71 -3.10 20.28
CA ALA A 143 7.01 -3.32 20.91
C ALA A 143 8.13 -2.81 20.00
N ARG A 144 8.68 -1.63 20.30
CA ARG A 144 9.70 -0.93 19.50
C ARG A 144 10.83 -1.82 18.98
N ASN A 145 11.40 -2.67 19.83
CA ASN A 145 12.54 -3.53 19.48
C ASN A 145 12.16 -4.96 19.06
N LYS A 146 10.86 -5.31 18.96
CA LYS A 146 10.45 -6.65 18.49
C LYS A 146 10.82 -6.84 17.02
N ARG A 147 11.43 -7.97 16.70
CA ARG A 147 11.95 -8.36 15.38
C ARG A 147 11.34 -9.67 14.91
N GLY A 148 11.61 -9.98 13.64
CA GLY A 148 11.13 -11.18 12.96
C GLY A 148 9.65 -11.07 12.61
N LEU A 149 9.22 -11.95 11.72
CA LEU A 149 7.82 -12.14 11.36
C LEU A 149 7.55 -13.64 11.21
N PRO A 150 6.30 -14.09 11.37
CA PRO A 150 5.87 -15.39 10.89
C PRO A 150 6.08 -15.50 9.37
N ASP A 151 6.38 -16.71 8.88
CA ASP A 151 6.67 -16.98 7.46
C ASP A 151 5.53 -16.61 6.51
N ASN A 152 4.29 -16.57 7.02
CA ASN A 152 3.11 -16.19 6.23
C ASN A 152 2.96 -14.67 6.04
N ILE A 153 3.76 -13.85 6.73
CA ILE A 153 3.73 -12.39 6.55
C ILE A 153 4.86 -11.99 5.62
N ARG A 154 4.49 -11.45 4.45
CA ARG A 154 5.47 -10.97 3.46
C ARG A 154 5.08 -9.60 2.96
N LEU A 155 6.07 -8.72 2.82
CA LEU A 155 5.85 -7.36 2.37
C LEU A 155 6.69 -7.07 1.14
N PHE A 156 6.05 -6.54 0.11
CA PHE A 156 6.68 -6.22 -1.15
C PHE A 156 6.54 -4.73 -1.46
N ALA A 157 7.52 -4.20 -2.17
CA ALA A 157 7.61 -2.81 -2.59
C ALA A 157 7.86 -2.68 -4.09
N SER A 158 7.25 -1.69 -4.70
CA SER A 158 7.57 -1.17 -6.04
C SER A 158 7.60 0.35 -5.98
N TYR A 159 8.19 0.97 -6.99
CA TYR A 159 7.86 2.36 -7.26
C TYR A 159 6.48 2.44 -7.89
N THR A 160 5.69 3.43 -7.50
CA THR A 160 4.40 3.73 -8.12
C THR A 160 4.34 5.19 -8.53
N VAL A 161 3.91 5.38 -9.78
CA VAL A 161 3.83 6.64 -10.51
C VAL A 161 2.65 6.51 -11.44
N GLY A 162 1.61 7.32 -11.26
CA GLY A 162 0.39 7.14 -12.03
C GLY A 162 -0.72 8.07 -11.60
N PRO A 163 -1.83 8.08 -12.35
CA PRO A 163 -2.94 9.00 -12.12
C PRO A 163 -3.78 8.63 -10.90
N LEU A 164 -3.64 7.41 -10.37
CA LEU A 164 -4.47 6.89 -9.29
C LEU A 164 -3.63 6.50 -8.08
N TYR A 165 -4.17 6.78 -6.89
CA TYR A 165 -3.75 6.18 -5.64
C TYR A 165 -4.70 5.03 -5.29
N ARG A 166 -4.18 3.96 -4.70
CA ARG A 166 -4.98 2.78 -4.38
C ARG A 166 -4.72 2.33 -2.95
N LEU A 167 -5.79 2.32 -2.16
CA LEU A 167 -5.78 1.99 -0.75
C LEU A 167 -6.78 0.85 -0.55
N SER A 168 -6.28 -0.37 -0.31
CA SER A 168 -7.10 -1.57 -0.15
C SER A 168 -6.78 -2.27 1.15
N GLY A 169 -7.78 -2.39 2.02
CA GLY A 169 -7.75 -3.32 3.15
C GLY A 169 -7.89 -4.76 2.67
N GLU A 170 -7.59 -5.71 3.55
CA GLU A 170 -7.38 -7.14 3.28
C GLU A 170 -8.47 -7.76 2.41
N GLN A 171 -8.02 -8.31 1.28
CA GLN A 171 -8.87 -8.94 0.28
C GLN A 171 -8.29 -10.27 -0.17
N GLY A 172 -9.19 -11.19 -0.55
CA GLY A 172 -8.82 -12.37 -1.32
C GLY A 172 -8.66 -12.01 -2.79
N CYS A 173 -7.54 -12.40 -3.40
CA CYS A 173 -7.29 -12.28 -4.83
C CYS A 173 -7.23 -13.68 -5.43
N ILE A 174 -8.06 -13.90 -6.46
CA ILE A 174 -8.08 -15.14 -7.23
C ILE A 174 -7.59 -14.82 -8.64
N ILE A 175 -6.46 -15.40 -9.02
CA ILE A 175 -6.00 -15.42 -10.41
C ILE A 175 -6.36 -16.80 -10.95
N TYR A 176 -7.29 -16.81 -11.90
CA TYR A 176 -7.79 -18.02 -12.53
C TYR A 176 -7.61 -17.93 -14.05
N ASP A 177 -6.74 -18.78 -14.59
CA ASP A 177 -6.62 -19.10 -16.02
C ASP A 177 -6.40 -20.62 -16.15
N THR A 178 -6.63 -21.15 -17.34
CA THR A 178 -6.31 -22.50 -17.81
C THR A 178 -4.95 -23.03 -17.35
N ARG A 179 -3.98 -22.15 -17.08
CA ARG A 179 -2.60 -22.50 -16.66
C ARG A 179 -2.27 -22.12 -15.22
N LYS A 180 -3.10 -21.33 -14.54
CA LYS A 180 -2.76 -20.73 -13.23
C LYS A 180 -3.99 -20.61 -12.34
N ARG A 181 -3.93 -21.26 -11.19
CA ARG A 181 -4.89 -21.09 -10.09
C ARG A 181 -4.13 -20.62 -8.88
N CYS A 182 -4.18 -19.33 -8.61
CA CYS A 182 -3.55 -18.72 -7.45
C CYS A 182 -4.62 -18.05 -6.60
N PHE A 183 -4.72 -18.46 -5.34
CA PHE A 183 -5.43 -17.73 -4.31
C PHE A 183 -4.39 -16.98 -3.48
N SER A 184 -4.67 -15.73 -3.13
CA SER A 184 -3.86 -15.03 -2.14
C SER A 184 -4.66 -14.09 -1.26
N ILE A 185 -4.21 -13.87 -0.03
CA ILE A 185 -4.73 -12.88 0.89
C ILE A 185 -3.76 -11.70 0.95
N GLN A 186 -4.24 -10.51 0.62
CA GLN A 186 -3.37 -9.34 0.49
C GLN A 186 -4.05 -8.05 0.95
N SER A 187 -3.26 -7.06 1.37
CA SER A 187 -3.65 -5.65 1.49
C SER A 187 -2.71 -4.79 0.63
N GLU A 188 -3.17 -3.64 0.17
CA GLU A 188 -2.39 -2.80 -0.74
C GLU A 188 -2.42 -1.31 -0.38
N LEU A 189 -1.25 -0.68 -0.48
CA LEU A 189 -1.03 0.76 -0.30
C LEU A 189 -0.18 1.27 -1.48
N CYS A 190 -0.82 1.80 -2.52
CA CYS A 190 -0.17 2.49 -3.62
C CYS A 190 -0.38 4.00 -3.47
N TYR A 191 0.69 4.68 -3.05
CA TYR A 191 0.75 6.13 -2.91
C TYR A 191 2.19 6.56 -3.23
N PRO A 192 2.43 7.46 -4.20
CA PRO A 192 3.77 7.85 -4.61
C PRO A 192 4.68 8.23 -3.43
N PRO A 193 5.94 7.76 -3.42
CA PRO A 193 6.64 7.06 -4.50
C PRO A 193 6.45 5.55 -4.52
N PHE A 194 5.73 4.95 -3.56
CA PHE A 194 5.74 3.49 -3.36
C PHE A 194 4.39 2.82 -3.54
N GLY A 195 4.42 1.65 -4.17
CA GLY A 195 3.40 0.62 -4.01
C GLY A 195 3.86 -0.41 -2.98
N PHE A 196 3.08 -0.62 -1.93
CA PHE A 196 3.29 -1.68 -0.94
C PHE A 196 2.19 -2.73 -1.05
N LEU A 197 2.60 -4.00 -1.08
CA LEU A 197 1.71 -5.16 -1.06
C LEU A 197 2.04 -6.03 0.14
N LEU A 198 1.12 -6.10 1.10
CA LEU A 198 1.23 -6.98 2.27
C LEU A 198 0.50 -8.29 1.98
N LYS A 199 1.20 -9.41 2.02
CA LYS A 199 0.66 -10.77 1.97
C LYS A 199 0.59 -11.34 3.38
N THR A 200 -0.54 -11.94 3.74
CA THR A 200 -0.77 -12.50 5.08
C THR A 200 -0.96 -14.03 5.09
N ASP A 201 -0.73 -14.66 3.96
CA ASP A 201 -0.83 -16.11 3.71
C ASP A 201 0.47 -16.74 3.18
N GLY A 202 1.56 -15.98 3.16
CA GLY A 202 2.87 -16.41 2.65
C GLY A 202 3.01 -16.42 1.13
N SER A 203 1.96 -16.07 0.38
CA SER A 203 2.01 -16.04 -1.07
C SER A 203 3.03 -15.03 -1.59
N ILE A 204 3.46 -15.20 -2.83
CA ILE A 204 4.19 -14.17 -3.60
C ILE A 204 3.20 -13.29 -4.38
N PRO A 205 3.63 -12.09 -4.86
CA PRO A 205 2.89 -11.33 -5.85
C PRO A 205 2.66 -12.13 -7.12
N ASP A 206 1.77 -11.65 -7.98
CA ASP A 206 1.63 -12.21 -9.32
C ASP A 206 3.01 -12.24 -10.01
N PRO A 207 3.49 -13.39 -10.54
CA PRO A 207 4.70 -13.45 -11.34
C PRO A 207 4.73 -12.53 -12.58
N GLU A 208 3.59 -12.05 -13.07
CA GLU A 208 3.49 -11.01 -14.10
C GLU A 208 3.89 -9.63 -13.57
N TYR A 209 3.71 -9.39 -12.27
CA TYR A 209 4.00 -8.14 -11.58
C TYR A 209 4.99 -8.36 -10.41
N PRO A 210 6.21 -8.87 -10.65
CA PRO A 210 7.14 -9.23 -9.60
C PRO A 210 7.65 -7.99 -8.85
N MET A 211 7.25 -7.83 -7.59
CA MET A 211 7.67 -6.73 -6.71
C MET A 211 8.96 -7.07 -5.92
N PHE A 212 9.62 -6.07 -5.36
CA PHE A 212 10.82 -6.26 -4.53
C PHE A 212 10.42 -6.61 -3.09
N GLU A 213 10.85 -7.76 -2.59
CA GLU A 213 10.51 -8.18 -1.22
C GLU A 213 11.35 -7.43 -0.18
N ILE A 214 10.67 -6.82 0.79
CA ILE A 214 11.29 -6.09 1.92
C ILE A 214 11.01 -6.75 3.27
N THR A 215 10.44 -7.97 3.29
CA THR A 215 10.14 -8.75 4.51
C THR A 215 11.31 -8.80 5.49
N ARG A 216 12.54 -8.99 4.96
CA ARG A 216 13.78 -9.05 5.75
C ARG A 216 14.09 -7.79 6.54
N PHE A 217 13.47 -6.65 6.24
CA PHE A 217 13.64 -5.42 7.04
C PHE A 217 13.19 -5.62 8.50
N ALA A 218 12.28 -6.57 8.75
CA ALA A 218 11.81 -6.91 10.09
C ALA A 218 12.85 -7.64 10.96
N ASP A 219 13.94 -8.15 10.38
CA ASP A 219 14.96 -8.94 11.09
C ASP A 219 16.09 -8.09 11.68
N TYR A 220 16.21 -6.84 11.22
CA TYR A 220 17.23 -5.91 11.68
C TYR A 220 16.94 -5.37 13.07
N ASP A 221 17.99 -5.02 13.80
CA ASP A 221 17.86 -4.28 15.05
C ASP A 221 17.38 -2.85 14.83
N TYR A 222 16.59 -2.34 15.78
CA TYR A 222 15.92 -1.04 15.65
C TYR A 222 16.87 0.12 15.32
N ASN A 223 18.07 0.09 15.91
CA ASN A 223 19.04 1.18 15.77
C ASN A 223 19.94 1.05 14.54
N ILE A 224 19.93 -0.10 13.85
CA ILE A 224 20.76 -0.34 12.68
C ILE A 224 20.28 0.53 11.52
N GLU A 225 21.23 1.25 10.93
CA GLU A 225 21.06 1.99 9.68
C GLU A 225 21.92 1.30 8.62
N LEU A 226 21.31 1.06 7.46
CA LEU A 226 21.97 0.48 6.31
C LEU A 226 22.17 1.54 5.24
N SER A 227 23.21 1.35 4.45
CA SER A 227 23.35 1.91 3.11
C SER A 227 23.29 0.73 2.13
N ASP A 228 22.19 0.59 1.40
CA ASP A 228 21.96 -0.57 0.52
C ASP A 228 21.34 -0.15 -0.82
N ILE A 229 21.57 -0.96 -1.85
CA ILE A 229 21.01 -0.74 -3.18
C ILE A 229 19.71 -1.54 -3.31
N LEU A 230 18.59 -0.83 -3.29
CA LEU A 230 17.28 -1.42 -3.54
C LEU A 230 16.98 -1.37 -5.04
N ARG A 231 16.52 -2.50 -5.61
CA ARG A 231 16.21 -2.65 -7.05
C ARG A 231 14.72 -2.81 -7.26
N LEU A 232 13.96 -1.74 -7.05
CA LEU A 232 12.51 -1.77 -7.13
C LEU A 232 12.03 -1.66 -8.59
N PRO A 233 11.04 -2.47 -9.00
CA PRO A 233 10.37 -2.28 -10.27
C PRO A 233 9.44 -1.06 -10.23
N VAL A 234 9.15 -0.48 -11.38
CA VAL A 234 8.17 0.61 -11.54
C VAL A 234 6.83 0.07 -12.03
N TYR A 235 5.79 0.24 -11.24
CA TYR A 235 4.42 -0.16 -11.57
C TYR A 235 3.43 1.00 -11.37
N PRO A 236 3.07 1.70 -12.46
CA PRO A 236 1.95 2.62 -12.48
C PRO A 236 0.63 1.97 -12.10
N VAL A 237 -0.27 2.77 -11.53
CA VAL A 237 -1.63 2.32 -11.18
C VAL A 237 -2.64 3.03 -12.09
N TYR A 238 -3.26 2.26 -12.97
CA TYR A 238 -4.26 2.74 -13.94
C TYR A 238 -5.67 2.21 -13.68
N THR A 239 -5.81 1.17 -12.85
CA THR A 239 -7.10 0.57 -12.52
C THR A 239 -7.36 0.60 -11.01
N PRO A 240 -8.63 0.64 -10.60
CA PRO A 240 -9.01 0.64 -9.19
C PRO A 240 -8.92 -0.76 -8.55
N TYR A 241 -8.58 -1.79 -9.33
CA TYR A 241 -8.54 -3.18 -8.88
C TYR A 241 -7.19 -3.48 -8.23
N ALA A 242 -7.21 -3.82 -6.94
CA ALA A 242 -6.00 -4.10 -6.20
C ALA A 242 -5.28 -5.37 -6.73
N GLY A 243 -3.95 -5.33 -6.79
CA GLY A 243 -3.13 -6.36 -7.42
C GLY A 243 -3.04 -6.29 -8.95
N ASP A 244 -3.82 -5.44 -9.61
CA ASP A 244 -3.67 -5.16 -11.04
C ASP A 244 -2.67 -4.03 -11.25
N PHE A 245 -1.54 -4.38 -11.86
CA PHE A 245 -0.47 -3.45 -12.23
C PHE A 245 -0.24 -3.45 -13.75
N SER A 246 -1.26 -3.77 -14.54
CA SER A 246 -1.17 -3.78 -15.99
C SER A 246 -0.67 -2.44 -16.53
N SER A 247 0.18 -2.50 -17.56
CA SER A 247 0.57 -1.31 -18.34
C SER A 247 -0.61 -0.71 -19.09
N TRP A 248 -0.48 0.56 -19.48
CA TRP A 248 -1.52 1.23 -20.27
C TRP A 248 -1.75 0.53 -21.61
N GLU A 249 -0.66 0.09 -22.27
CA GLU A 249 -0.71 -0.64 -23.53
C GLU A 249 -1.43 -1.99 -23.38
N GLU A 250 -1.22 -2.71 -22.29
CA GLU A 250 -1.95 -3.96 -22.00
C GLU A 250 -3.44 -3.72 -21.79
N LEU A 251 -3.80 -2.67 -21.04
CA LEU A 251 -5.21 -2.30 -20.83
C LEU A 251 -5.90 -1.96 -22.15
N GLN A 252 -5.24 -1.17 -23.02
CA GLN A 252 -5.76 -0.87 -24.35
C GLN A 252 -5.93 -2.13 -25.20
N LYS A 253 -4.94 -3.04 -25.20
CA LYS A 253 -5.03 -4.32 -25.93
C LYS A 253 -6.15 -5.23 -25.40
N ARG A 254 -6.41 -5.24 -24.09
CA ARG A 254 -7.52 -5.99 -23.47
C ARG A 254 -8.86 -5.39 -23.87
N ALA A 255 -9.00 -4.06 -23.81
CA ALA A 255 -10.21 -3.36 -24.23
C ALA A 255 -10.54 -3.62 -25.70
N PHE A 256 -9.54 -3.51 -26.58
CA PHE A 256 -9.68 -3.82 -28.01
C PHE A 256 -10.11 -5.27 -28.21
N ARG A 257 -9.41 -6.25 -27.62
CA ARG A 257 -9.81 -7.67 -27.72
C ARG A 257 -11.25 -7.89 -27.29
N ASN A 258 -11.70 -7.32 -26.17
CA ASN A 258 -13.07 -7.49 -25.70
C ASN A 258 -14.10 -6.92 -26.68
N LEU A 259 -13.83 -5.78 -27.33
CA LEU A 259 -14.71 -5.17 -28.34
C LEU A 259 -14.92 -6.08 -29.57
N PHE A 260 -13.91 -6.85 -29.97
CA PHE A 260 -13.97 -7.73 -31.14
C PHE A 260 -14.23 -9.21 -30.82
N SER A 261 -14.27 -9.60 -29.53
CA SER A 261 -14.53 -10.99 -29.12
C SER A 261 -16.00 -11.31 -28.88
N TYR A 262 -16.87 -10.30 -28.82
CA TYR A 262 -18.32 -10.50 -28.84
C TYR A 262 -18.82 -10.27 -30.28
N PRO A 263 -19.10 -11.32 -31.07
CA PRO A 263 -19.80 -11.11 -32.33
C PRO A 263 -21.14 -10.43 -32.02
N ALA A 264 -21.50 -9.42 -32.82
CA ALA A 264 -22.75 -8.66 -32.76
C ALA A 264 -23.97 -9.51 -33.16
N THR A 265 -24.08 -10.73 -32.66
CA THR A 265 -25.14 -11.70 -32.97
C THR A 265 -25.76 -12.22 -31.67
N PHE A 266 -26.31 -11.30 -30.87
CA PHE A 266 -27.41 -11.57 -29.95
C PHE A 266 -28.25 -10.30 -29.84
N CYS A 267 -29.06 -10.06 -30.87
CA CYS A 267 -30.35 -9.35 -30.81
C CYS A 267 -31.37 -10.25 -31.49
#